data_AF-A0A9D1SNY8-F1
#
_entry.id   AF-A0A9D1SNY8-F1
#
_cell.length_a   1.000
_cell.length_b   1.000
_cell.length_c   1.000
_cell.angle_alpha   90.00
_cell.angle_beta   90.00
_cell.angle_gamma   90.00
#
_symmetry.space_group_name_H-M   'P 1'
#
loop_
_entity.id
_entity.type
_entity.pdbx_description
1 polymer ?
#
loop_
_entity_poly.entity_id
_entity_poly.type
_entity_poly.pdbx_seq_one_letter_code
_entity_poly.pdbx_strand_id
1 'polypeptide(L)'
;MENLYLLAAGTPVDMKTVVIAGVVIVMAVLAVLVLVFKAFGLVVSKSENAVKHTSEQPAQNAAAPVRAAAPAVSGDIPGEVIAAITAAVIAAEGPGAVVRSVRRVQPAGGRKAWAMAGIVDNTRSF
;
A
#
# COMPACT_ATOMS: atom_id res chain seq x y z
N MET A 1 -60.54 15.31 4.39
CA MET A 1 -60.22 14.06 5.11
C MET A 1 -58.93 13.44 4.55
N GLU A 2 -57.87 14.23 4.33
CA GLU A 2 -56.64 13.75 3.65
C GLU A 2 -55.47 13.48 4.61
N ASN A 3 -55.54 13.97 5.85
CA ASN A 3 -54.48 13.76 6.84
C ASN A 3 -54.57 12.41 7.57
N LEU A 4 -55.57 11.58 7.27
CA LEU A 4 -55.76 10.27 7.92
C LEU A 4 -54.99 9.14 7.21
N TYR A 5 -54.63 9.31 5.94
CA TYR A 5 -53.81 8.34 5.20
C TYR A 5 -52.33 8.38 5.58
N LEU A 6 -51.83 9.53 6.06
CA LEU A 6 -50.46 9.64 6.57
C LEU A 6 -50.27 9.03 7.97
N LEU A 7 -51.35 8.87 8.75
CA LEU A 7 -51.31 8.22 10.05
C LEU A 7 -51.53 6.68 9.96
N ALA A 8 -52.20 6.21 8.89
CA ALA A 8 -52.45 4.78 8.65
C ALA A 8 -51.30 4.06 7.92
N ALA A 9 -50.42 4.80 7.24
CA ALA A 9 -49.21 4.27 6.60
C ALA A 9 -47.99 4.23 7.55
N GLY A 10 -48.21 4.34 8.86
CA GLY A 10 -47.19 4.14 9.88
C GLY A 10 -46.90 2.66 10.07
N THR A 11 -46.32 2.00 9.08
CA THR A 11 -45.67 0.71 9.34
C THR A 11 -44.54 0.98 10.34
N PRO A 12 -44.49 0.31 11.51
CA PRO A 12 -43.33 0.43 12.37
C PRO A 12 -42.14 -0.09 11.56
N VAL A 13 -41.28 0.82 11.10
CA VAL A 13 -40.02 0.44 10.46
C VAL A 13 -39.18 -0.16 11.56
N ASP A 14 -39.22 -1.48 11.66
CA ASP A 14 -38.44 -2.20 12.65
C ASP A 14 -36.99 -1.77 12.50
N MET A 15 -36.37 -1.38 13.62
CA MET A 15 -34.96 -0.96 13.65
C MET A 15 -34.06 -1.97 12.93
N LYS A 16 -34.41 -3.26 13.01
CA LYS A 16 -33.76 -4.37 12.29
C LYS A 16 -33.77 -4.17 10.77
N THR A 17 -34.92 -3.81 10.19
CA THR A 17 -35.07 -3.57 8.75
C THR A 17 -34.23 -2.39 8.29
N VAL A 18 -34.21 -1.30 9.07
CA VAL A 18 -33.37 -0.12 8.76
C VAL A 18 -31.89 -0.48 8.81
N VAL A 19 -31.45 -1.23 9.83
CA VAL A 19 -30.07 -1.69 9.95
C VAL A 19 -29.68 -2.61 8.80
N ILE A 20 -30.52 -3.60 8.46
CA ILE A 20 -30.26 -4.54 7.36
C ILE A 20 -30.22 -3.79 6.03
N ALA A 21 -31.18 -2.89 5.76
CA ALA A 21 -31.22 -2.08 4.55
C ALA A 21 -29.97 -1.19 4.43
N GLY A 22 -29.53 -0.58 5.55
CA GLY A 22 -28.30 0.21 5.59
C GLY A 22 -27.05 -0.62 5.26
N VAL A 23 -26.89 -1.80 5.86
CA VAL A 23 -25.77 -2.71 5.57
C VAL A 23 -25.76 -3.15 4.11
N VAL A 24 -26.93 -3.48 3.56
CA VAL A 24 -27.08 -3.88 2.15
C VAL A 24 -26.75 -2.72 1.21
N ILE A 25 -27.25 -1.51 1.48
CA ILE A 25 -26.95 -0.32 0.68
C ILE A 25 -25.46 0.00 0.70
N VAL A 26 -24.81 -0.07 1.86
CA VAL A 26 -23.36 0.15 1.97
C VAL A 26 -22.59 -0.89 1.15
N MET A 27 -22.93 -2.18 1.29
CA MET A 27 -22.32 -3.25 0.50
C MET A 27 -22.51 -3.06 -1.01
N ALA A 28 -23.69 -2.64 -1.45
CA ALA A 28 -23.99 -2.38 -2.85
C ALA A 28 -23.15 -1.22 -3.40
N VAL A 29 -23.07 -0.10 -2.67
CA VAL A 29 -22.27 1.07 -3.08
C VAL A 29 -20.79 0.71 -3.20
N LEU A 30 -20.23 -0.01 -2.23
CA LEU A 30 -18.84 -0.47 -2.30
C LEU A 30 -18.60 -1.39 -3.51
N ALA A 31 -19.50 -2.36 -3.74
CA ALA A 31 -19.39 -3.28 -4.88
C ALA A 31 -19.44 -2.53 -6.23
N VAL A 32 -20.32 -1.54 -6.37
CA VAL A 32 -20.43 -0.70 -7.57
C VAL A 32 -19.14 0.11 -7.81
N LEU A 33 -18.58 0.75 -6.77
CA LEU A 33 -17.31 1.48 -6.88
C LEU A 33 -16.18 0.56 -7.35
N VAL A 34 -16.05 -0.63 -6.75
CA VAL A 34 -15.02 -1.60 -7.14
C VAL A 34 -15.22 -2.07 -8.59
N LEU A 35 -16.46 -2.28 -9.02
CA LEU A 35 -16.75 -2.71 -10.39
C LEU A 35 -16.32 -1.68 -11.43
N VAL A 36 -16.54 -0.39 -11.17
CA VAL A 36 -16.08 0.69 -12.05
C VAL A 36 -14.55 0.77 -12.10
N PHE A 37 -13.87 0.67 -10.96
CA PHE A 37 -12.41 0.61 -10.92
C PHE A 37 -11.86 -0.61 -11.66
N LYS A 38 -12.52 -1.77 -11.55
CA LYS A 38 -12.12 -2.98 -12.29
C LYS A 38 -12.35 -2.84 -13.79
N ALA A 39 -13.42 -2.17 -14.23
CA ALA A 39 -13.66 -1.93 -15.65
C ALA A 39 -12.56 -1.04 -16.25
N PHE A 40 -12.20 0.07 -15.60
CA PHE A 40 -11.09 0.92 -16.04
C PHE A 40 -9.73 0.21 -15.95
N GLY A 41 -9.49 -0.52 -14.86
CA GLY A 41 -8.27 -1.32 -14.70
C GLY A 41 -8.13 -2.40 -15.77
N LEU A 42 -9.24 -3.02 -16.19
CA LEU A 42 -9.26 -4.03 -17.25
C LEU A 42 -9.07 -3.41 -18.63
N VAL A 43 -9.63 -2.23 -18.90
CA VAL A 43 -9.41 -1.49 -20.16
C VAL A 43 -7.95 -1.04 -20.28
N VAL A 44 -7.35 -0.49 -19.22
CA VAL A 44 -5.92 -0.13 -19.17
C VAL A 44 -5.01 -1.36 -19.26
N SER A 45 -5.36 -2.45 -18.58
CA SER A 45 -4.58 -3.69 -18.70
C SER A 45 -4.65 -4.29 -20.11
N LYS A 46 -5.73 -4.02 -20.85
CA LYS A 46 -5.88 -4.54 -22.22
C LYS A 46 -5.04 -3.75 -23.24
N SER A 47 -4.68 -2.49 -22.98
CA SER A 47 -3.75 -1.74 -23.82
C SER A 47 -2.29 -2.10 -23.56
N GLU A 48 -1.90 -2.52 -22.35
CA GLU A 48 -0.52 -2.98 -22.07
C GLU A 48 -0.20 -4.37 -22.63
N ASN A 49 -1.20 -5.25 -22.79
CA ASN A 49 -0.98 -6.62 -23.29
C ASN A 49 -0.82 -6.71 -24.82
N ALA A 50 -1.16 -5.66 -25.58
CA ALA A 50 -0.97 -5.63 -27.04
C ALA A 50 0.48 -5.35 -27.48
N VAL A 51 1.36 -4.93 -26.56
CA VAL A 51 2.77 -4.58 -26.87
C VAL A 51 3.74 -5.74 -26.57
N LYS A 52 3.31 -6.83 -25.92
CA LYS A 52 4.20 -7.93 -25.50
C LYS A 52 4.12 -9.22 -26.32
N HIS A 53 3.39 -9.24 -27.44
CA HIS A 53 3.28 -10.41 -28.33
C HIS A 53 4.11 -10.30 -29.62
N THR A 54 5.34 -9.81 -29.54
CA THR A 54 6.36 -10.06 -30.56
C THR A 54 7.72 -10.16 -29.88
N SER A 55 8.08 -11.38 -29.47
CA SER A 55 9.43 -11.92 -29.60
C SER A 55 9.40 -13.37 -29.07
N GLU A 56 9.12 -14.32 -29.96
CA GLU A 56 9.45 -15.73 -29.78
C GLU A 56 10.99 -15.86 -29.88
N GLN A 57 11.65 -16.31 -28.80
CA GLN A 57 12.24 -17.67 -28.66
C GLN A 57 13.77 -17.67 -28.99
N PRO A 58 14.65 -18.59 -28.52
CA PRO A 58 14.52 -19.75 -27.60
C PRO A 58 15.54 -19.82 -26.43
N ALA A 59 15.22 -20.73 -25.51
CA ALA A 59 16.12 -21.61 -24.76
C ALA A 59 17.14 -21.06 -23.74
N GLN A 60 17.15 -21.81 -22.63
CA GLN A 60 18.34 -22.32 -21.94
C GLN A 60 18.71 -21.66 -20.61
N ASN A 61 18.66 -22.52 -19.57
CA ASN A 61 19.47 -22.50 -18.36
C ASN A 61 19.75 -21.16 -17.69
N ALA A 62 19.11 -20.96 -16.54
CA ALA A 62 19.74 -21.22 -15.25
C ALA A 62 18.91 -20.50 -14.18
N ALA A 63 18.56 -21.23 -13.12
CA ALA A 63 18.03 -20.62 -11.91
C ALA A 63 19.12 -19.70 -11.31
N ALA A 64 19.06 -18.41 -11.64
CA ALA A 64 19.80 -17.37 -10.94
C ALA A 64 18.92 -16.85 -9.78
N PRO A 65 19.48 -16.68 -8.57
CA PRO A 65 18.69 -16.27 -7.42
C PRO A 65 18.17 -14.84 -7.66
N VAL A 66 16.86 -14.67 -7.55
CA VAL A 66 16.16 -13.40 -7.70
C VAL A 66 16.74 -12.42 -6.67
N ARG A 67 17.58 -11.50 -7.15
CA ARG A 67 18.11 -10.39 -6.37
C ARG A 67 16.92 -9.48 -6.07
N ALA A 68 16.49 -9.46 -4.81
CA ALA A 68 15.45 -8.55 -4.34
C ALA A 68 15.81 -7.12 -4.77
N ALA A 69 14.92 -6.47 -5.51
CA ALA A 69 15.10 -5.10 -5.96
C ALA A 69 15.38 -4.21 -4.74
N ALA A 70 16.51 -3.49 -4.78
CA ALA A 70 16.82 -2.46 -3.80
C ALA A 70 15.69 -1.41 -3.81
N PRO A 71 15.30 -0.85 -2.65
CA PRO A 71 14.37 0.27 -2.62
C PRO A 71 14.88 1.35 -3.58
N ALA A 72 14.05 1.71 -4.56
CA ALA A 72 14.38 2.78 -5.47
C ALA A 72 14.59 4.05 -4.64
N VAL A 73 15.84 4.47 -4.50
CA VAL A 73 16.17 5.82 -4.07
C VAL A 73 15.61 6.74 -5.15
N SER A 74 14.43 7.32 -4.88
CA SER A 74 13.91 8.44 -5.66
C SER A 74 15.03 9.47 -5.78
N GLY A 75 15.35 9.87 -7.01
CA GLY A 75 16.60 10.47 -7.44
C GLY A 75 16.92 11.87 -6.92
N ASP A 76 16.71 12.13 -5.63
CA ASP A 76 16.83 13.46 -5.00
C ASP A 76 18.10 13.59 -4.12
N ILE A 77 19.00 12.60 -4.14
CA ILE A 77 20.25 12.67 -3.36
C ILE A 77 21.36 13.23 -4.27
N PRO A 78 21.92 14.43 -3.97
CA PRO A 78 22.96 15.03 -4.79
C PRO A 78 24.22 14.16 -4.86
N GLY A 79 24.91 14.19 -6.00
CA GLY A 79 26.14 13.43 -6.23
C GLY A 79 27.26 13.80 -5.25
N GLU A 80 27.26 15.04 -4.77
CA GLU A 80 28.17 15.55 -3.75
C GLU A 80 28.00 14.81 -2.41
N VAL A 81 26.75 14.51 -2.03
CA VAL A 81 26.44 13.75 -0.80
C VAL A 81 26.90 12.31 -0.95
N ILE A 82 26.70 11.71 -2.12
CA ILE A 82 27.17 10.35 -2.42
C ILE A 82 28.71 10.29 -2.38
N ALA A 83 29.39 11.27 -2.97
CA ALA A 83 30.86 11.36 -2.97
C ALA A 83 31.41 11.56 -1.54
N ALA A 84 30.80 12.44 -0.75
CA ALA A 84 31.19 12.67 0.64
C ALA A 84 31.02 11.40 1.50
N ILE A 85 29.90 10.68 1.35
CA ILE A 85 29.67 9.41 2.07
C ILE A 85 30.69 8.36 1.62
N THR A 86 30.94 8.24 0.30
CA THR A 86 31.89 7.26 -0.24
C THR A 86 33.30 7.54 0.28
N ALA A 87 33.74 8.81 0.30
CA ALA A 87 35.02 9.22 0.85
C ALA A 87 35.11 8.91 2.36
N ALA A 88 34.05 9.19 3.12
CA ALA A 88 34.00 8.87 4.55
C ALA A 88 34.10 7.37 4.82
N VAL A 89 33.43 6.54 4.00
CA VAL A 89 33.51 5.07 4.11
C VAL A 89 34.92 4.58 3.77
N ILE A 90 35.54 5.09 2.71
CA ILE A 90 36.93 4.72 2.35
C ILE A 90 37.90 5.14 3.46
N ALA A 91 37.69 6.31 4.08
CA ALA A 91 38.51 6.76 5.20
C ALA A 91 38.29 5.91 6.48
N ALA A 92 37.08 5.39 6.71
CA ALA A 92 36.74 4.61 7.89
C ALA A 92 37.09 3.11 7.77
N GLU A 93 36.80 2.48 6.63
CA GLU A 93 36.97 1.04 6.41
C GLU A 93 38.19 0.69 5.53
N GLY A 94 38.77 1.67 4.85
CA GLY A 94 39.92 1.50 3.95
C GLY A 94 39.54 1.27 2.48
N PRO A 95 40.55 1.24 1.59
CA PRO A 95 40.33 1.02 0.16
C PRO A 95 39.77 -0.39 -0.10
N GLY A 96 38.67 -0.48 -0.84
CA GLY A 96 38.03 -1.75 -1.20
C GLY A 96 36.86 -2.18 -0.31
N ALA A 97 36.32 -1.28 0.51
CA ALA A 97 35.10 -1.53 1.29
C ALA A 97 33.92 -1.91 0.37
N VAL A 98 33.25 -3.03 0.68
CA VAL A 98 32.08 -3.53 -0.07
C VAL A 98 30.93 -3.80 0.89
N VAL A 99 29.76 -3.24 0.58
CA VAL A 99 28.54 -3.48 1.34
C VAL A 99 28.06 -4.92 1.13
N ARG A 100 28.22 -5.77 2.16
CA ARG A 100 27.77 -7.17 2.11
C ARG A 100 26.28 -7.35 2.37
N SER A 101 25.71 -6.55 3.25
CA SER A 101 24.29 -6.61 3.59
C SER A 101 23.81 -5.28 4.14
N VAL A 102 22.61 -4.87 3.76
CA VAL A 102 21.92 -3.73 4.37
C VAL A 102 20.72 -4.27 5.13
N ARG A 103 20.75 -4.15 6.46
CA ARG A 103 19.62 -4.46 7.32
C ARG A 103 19.23 -3.20 8.06
N ARG A 104 17.92 -2.95 8.13
CA ARG A 104 17.40 -1.91 9.01
C ARG A 104 17.72 -2.29 10.45
N VAL A 105 18.67 -1.57 11.06
CA VAL A 105 18.93 -1.70 12.49
C VAL A 105 17.64 -1.37 13.22
N GLN A 106 17.16 -2.32 14.01
CA GLN A 106 16.05 -2.06 14.90
C GLN A 106 16.61 -1.28 16.09
N PRO A 107 16.00 -0.14 16.46
CA PRO A 107 16.50 0.64 17.59
C PRO A 107 16.61 -0.26 18.82
N ALA A 108 17.74 -0.17 19.52
CA ALA A 108 18.00 -0.90 20.75
C ALA A 108 16.86 -0.60 21.74
N GLY A 109 16.01 -1.59 22.01
CA GLY A 109 14.73 -1.41 22.70
C GLY A 109 13.53 -2.02 21.99
N GLY A 110 13.69 -2.51 20.75
CA GLY A 110 12.76 -3.43 20.07
C GLY A 110 11.38 -2.87 19.70
N ARG A 111 10.97 -1.74 20.28
CA ARG A 111 9.68 -1.11 20.05
C ARG A 111 9.79 -0.10 18.91
N LYS A 112 8.95 -0.27 17.90
CA LYS A 112 8.86 0.64 16.75
C LYS A 112 8.43 2.03 17.26
N ALA A 113 8.93 3.10 16.64
CA ALA A 113 8.59 4.48 17.03
C ALA A 113 7.07 4.72 17.08
N TRP A 114 6.31 4.13 16.15
CA TRP A 114 4.85 4.18 16.16
C TRP A 114 4.21 3.42 17.33
N ALA A 115 4.79 2.28 17.72
CA ALA A 115 4.33 1.55 18.89
C ALA A 115 4.57 2.33 20.18
N MET A 116 5.67 3.10 20.26
CA MET A 116 5.91 4.00 21.39
C MET A 116 4.97 5.20 21.38
N ALA A 117 4.75 5.84 20.23
CA ALA A 117 3.87 6.99 20.11
C ALA A 117 2.45 6.69 20.58
N GLY A 118 1.87 5.56 20.12
CA GLY A 118 0.53 5.15 20.55
C GLY A 118 0.43 4.86 22.05
N ILE A 119 1.49 4.36 22.70
CA ILE A 119 1.51 4.19 24.15
C ILE A 119 1.52 5.55 24.84
N VAL A 120 2.42 6.44 24.43
CA VAL A 120 2.54 7.79 25.01
C VAL A 120 1.22 8.58 24.88
N ASP A 121 0.56 8.51 23.72
CA ASP A 121 -0.70 9.22 23.48
C ASP A 121 -1.89 8.63 24.25
N ASN A 122 -1.90 7.32 24.50
CA ASN A 122 -2.96 6.66 25.28
C ASN A 122 -2.72 6.73 26.80
N THR A 123 -1.47 6.85 27.25
CA THR A 123 -1.14 6.87 28.69
C THR A 123 -0.90 8.25 29.25
N ARG A 124 -1.02 9.32 28.45
CA ARG A 124 -0.97 10.69 28.97
C ARG A 124 -2.21 10.95 29.84
N SER A 125 -2.00 11.52 31.02
CA SER A 125 -3.10 11.95 31.89
C SER A 125 -3.90 13.07 31.22
N PHE A 126 -5.22 13.03 31.38
CA PHE A 126 -6.13 14.10 31.00
C PHE A 126 -6.10 15.25 32.01
#